data_AF-A0A6M0A1W3-F1
#
_entry.id   AF-A0A6M0A1W3-F1
#
_cell.length_a   1.000
_cell.length_b   1.000
_cell.length_c   1.000
_cell.angle_alpha   90.00
_cell.angle_beta   90.00
_cell.angle_gamma   90.00
#
_symmetry.space_group_name_H-M   'P 1'
#
loop_
_entity.id
_entity.type
_entity.pdbx_description
1 polymer ?
#
loop_
_entity_poly.entity_id
_entity_poly.type
_entity_poly.pdbx_seq_one_letter_code
_entity_poly.pdbx_strand_id
1 'polypeptide(L)'
;MASKLLQKIWRVLNTEIELNLLESETVKGGVEGGKAVFEIAEVIQKNSTELSLLKPFINNIDSLLDALNSPLGQVVKEGLPFLPIATGIITYIIKKTGHEPTLEDEVQLVAQAAYLESLRQFLIDHPEISEKLKTEASEAVQKQIKKWDEEIDFNDRKAKDTLICFYDSPLIEKFDEILFARLKESGLDENMAENFTERISRSTHRYLKEAVLEVKDDAKKLAGIYGGGWQQDLEVYSSIDKYLEEAIAKKPKEKVFDENFSFQDIYVPLKVKSVDSHGEVKETAIPQNIEEWAKAILLDDTLKSILLYR
;
A
#
# COMPACT_ATOMS: atom_id res chain seq x y z
N MET A 1 10.90 -8.88 13.95
CA MET A 1 10.12 -9.07 15.19
C MET A 1 8.58 -9.05 15.01
N ALA A 2 8.04 -9.03 13.79
CA ALA A 2 6.63 -8.84 13.49
C ALA A 2 5.74 -10.08 13.50
N SER A 3 6.21 -11.29 13.16
CA SER A 3 5.45 -12.51 13.46
C SER A 3 5.19 -12.68 14.97
N LYS A 4 5.97 -11.94 15.77
CA LYS A 4 5.79 -11.78 17.20
C LYS A 4 5.15 -10.44 17.59
N LEU A 5 4.85 -9.50 16.69
CA LEU A 5 4.31 -8.17 17.01
C LEU A 5 2.88 -8.29 17.54
N LEU A 6 1.95 -8.82 16.73
CA LEU A 6 0.56 -9.03 17.16
C LEU A 6 0.51 -9.98 18.37
N GLN A 7 1.35 -11.03 18.38
CA GLN A 7 1.47 -11.94 19.52
C GLN A 7 2.05 -11.29 20.80
N LYS A 8 3.00 -10.35 20.69
CA LYS A 8 3.63 -9.60 21.80
C LYS A 8 2.66 -8.58 22.38
N ILE A 9 2.03 -7.81 21.50
CA ILE A 9 0.87 -6.95 21.81
C ILE A 9 -0.17 -7.76 22.58
N TRP A 10 -0.53 -8.95 22.10
CA TRP A 10 -1.52 -9.82 22.73
C TRP A 10 -1.06 -10.43 24.06
N ARG A 11 0.23 -10.76 24.21
CA ARG A 11 0.79 -11.23 25.49
C ARG A 11 0.75 -10.12 26.55
N VAL A 12 1.10 -8.89 26.19
CA VAL A 12 0.99 -7.71 27.08
C VAL A 12 -0.46 -7.48 27.54
N LEU A 13 -1.45 -7.77 26.68
CA LEU A 13 -2.88 -7.67 26.99
C LEU A 13 -3.43 -8.72 27.98
N ASN A 14 -2.74 -9.85 28.22
CA ASN A 14 -3.28 -10.97 29.00
C ASN A 14 -2.48 -11.30 30.28
N THR A 15 -1.59 -10.42 30.74
CA THR A 15 -0.84 -10.57 32.00
C THR A 15 -1.67 -10.27 33.26
N GLU A 16 -2.77 -11.02 33.45
CA GLU A 16 -3.25 -11.58 34.72
C GLU A 16 -4.57 -12.35 34.49
N ILE A 17 -4.47 -13.57 33.94
CA ILE A 17 -5.33 -14.76 34.15
C ILE A 17 -4.68 -15.94 33.40
N GLU A 18 -4.91 -17.16 33.89
CA GLU A 18 -4.03 -18.33 33.68
C GLU A 18 -3.79 -18.77 32.22
N LEU A 19 -2.53 -19.15 31.97
CA LEU A 19 -2.07 -19.79 30.74
C LEU A 19 -2.57 -21.24 30.66
N ASN A 20 -3.44 -21.51 29.70
CA ASN A 20 -3.55 -22.83 29.08
C ASN A 20 -3.96 -22.67 27.61
N LEU A 21 -2.98 -22.70 26.71
CA LEU A 21 -3.11 -23.03 25.29
C LEU A 21 -1.71 -23.27 24.71
N LEU A 22 -1.10 -24.39 25.13
CA LEU A 22 -0.08 -25.11 24.33
C LEU A 22 -0.74 -26.23 23.50
N GLU A 23 -2.03 -26.07 23.20
CA GLU A 23 -2.85 -26.99 22.40
C GLU A 23 -3.70 -26.21 21.36
N SER A 24 -3.10 -25.23 20.69
CA SER A 24 -3.43 -25.00 19.29
C SER A 24 -2.26 -25.48 18.45
N GLU A 25 -2.56 -26.38 17.50
CA GLU A 25 -1.59 -26.79 16.50
C GLU A 25 -1.03 -25.54 15.80
N THR A 26 0.29 -25.54 15.59
CA THR A 26 1.08 -24.57 14.81
C THR A 26 0.22 -23.74 13.84
N VAL A 27 0.02 -22.45 14.13
CA VAL A 27 -0.73 -21.55 13.23
C VAL A 27 -0.11 -21.63 11.84
N LYS A 28 -0.89 -22.11 10.86
CA LYS A 28 -0.42 -22.31 9.49
C LYS A 28 -0.39 -20.99 8.73
N GLY A 29 0.49 -20.07 9.14
CA GLY A 29 0.75 -18.86 8.36
C GLY A 29 1.05 -19.23 6.88
N GLY A 30 0.69 -18.35 5.96
CA GLY A 30 0.41 -18.73 4.58
C GLY A 30 -1.05 -18.45 4.25
N VAL A 31 -1.66 -19.24 3.36
CA VAL A 31 -3.03 -19.01 2.87
C VAL A 31 -4.09 -18.93 3.98
N GLU A 32 -3.95 -19.70 5.06
CA GLU A 32 -4.87 -19.64 6.21
C GLU A 32 -4.72 -18.32 7.00
N GLY A 33 -3.49 -17.83 7.19
CA GLY A 33 -3.24 -16.51 7.77
C GLY A 33 -3.79 -15.38 6.90
N GLY A 34 -3.69 -15.52 5.57
CA GLY A 34 -4.35 -14.63 4.62
C GLY A 34 -5.85 -14.56 4.88
N LYS A 35 -6.55 -15.70 4.83
CA LYS A 35 -8.00 -15.79 5.09
C LYS A 35 -8.40 -15.16 6.43
N ALA A 36 -7.61 -15.33 7.49
CA ALA A 36 -7.88 -14.69 8.77
C ALA A 36 -7.87 -13.15 8.70
N VAL A 37 -7.04 -12.52 7.86
CA VAL A 37 -7.08 -11.05 7.63
C VAL A 37 -8.39 -10.64 6.94
N PHE A 38 -8.87 -11.42 5.96
CA PHE A 38 -10.17 -11.19 5.30
C PHE A 38 -11.34 -11.37 6.29
N GLU A 39 -11.28 -12.35 7.20
CA GLU A 39 -12.29 -12.55 8.25
C GLU A 39 -12.34 -11.38 9.25
N ILE A 40 -11.19 -10.80 9.65
CA ILE A 40 -11.19 -9.55 10.46
C ILE A 40 -11.90 -8.42 9.72
N ALA A 41 -11.57 -8.21 8.44
CA ALA A 41 -12.13 -7.13 7.64
C ALA A 41 -13.65 -7.21 7.57
N GLU A 42 -14.21 -8.39 7.32
CA GLU A 42 -15.66 -8.60 7.34
C GLU A 42 -16.26 -8.24 8.71
N VAL A 43 -15.63 -8.66 9.81
CA VAL A 43 -16.11 -8.39 11.17
C VAL A 43 -16.13 -6.89 11.47
N ILE A 44 -15.07 -6.15 11.13
CA ILE A 44 -15.01 -4.69 11.35
C ILE A 44 -16.01 -3.96 10.45
N GLN A 45 -16.14 -4.37 9.19
CA GLN A 45 -17.08 -3.76 8.24
C GLN A 45 -18.54 -3.98 8.64
N LYS A 46 -18.87 -5.15 9.21
CA LYS A 46 -20.24 -5.52 9.63
C LYS A 46 -20.60 -5.01 11.04
N ASN A 47 -19.65 -4.99 11.98
CA ASN A 47 -19.87 -4.73 13.40
C ASN A 47 -18.83 -3.78 14.00
N SER A 48 -18.68 -2.58 13.43
CA SER A 48 -17.62 -1.59 13.72
C SER A 48 -17.41 -1.19 15.19
N THR A 49 -18.33 -1.52 16.10
CA THR A 49 -18.27 -1.23 17.54
C THR A 49 -17.95 -2.44 18.43
N GLU A 50 -18.06 -3.69 17.97
CA GLU A 50 -17.80 -4.88 18.82
C GLU A 50 -16.34 -5.38 18.72
N LEU A 51 -15.43 -4.58 19.27
CA LEU A 51 -13.99 -4.91 19.37
C LEU A 51 -13.70 -6.24 20.11
N SER A 52 -14.67 -6.78 20.86
CA SER A 52 -14.61 -8.14 21.44
C SER A 52 -14.48 -9.25 20.39
N LEU A 53 -14.99 -9.02 19.17
CA LEU A 53 -14.92 -9.98 18.06
C LEU A 53 -13.51 -10.09 17.46
N LEU A 54 -12.60 -9.14 17.70
CA LEU A 54 -11.21 -9.18 17.22
C LEU A 54 -10.34 -10.22 17.97
N LYS A 55 -10.75 -10.63 19.18
CA LYS A 55 -10.00 -11.52 20.08
C LYS A 55 -9.51 -12.83 19.42
N PRO A 56 -10.36 -13.67 18.79
CA PRO A 56 -9.88 -14.89 18.15
C PRO A 56 -8.90 -14.63 17.01
N PHE A 57 -9.06 -13.54 16.26
CA PHE A 57 -8.27 -13.29 15.05
C PHE A 57 -6.89 -12.68 15.32
N ILE A 58 -6.75 -11.81 16.35
CA ILE A 58 -5.43 -11.29 16.78
C ILE A 58 -4.49 -12.44 17.24
N ASN A 59 -5.04 -13.60 17.63
CA ASN A 59 -4.26 -14.79 17.97
C ASN A 59 -3.85 -15.64 16.76
N ASN A 60 -4.51 -15.46 15.60
CA ASN A 60 -4.39 -16.32 14.43
C ASN A 60 -3.63 -15.65 13.26
N ILE A 61 -3.23 -14.39 13.42
CA ILE A 61 -2.53 -13.60 12.40
C ILE A 61 -1.18 -13.16 12.96
N ASP A 62 -0.12 -13.47 12.22
CA ASP A 62 1.24 -13.08 12.55
C ASP A 62 1.54 -11.69 11.98
N SER A 63 0.99 -11.35 10.80
CA SER A 63 1.27 -10.12 10.07
C SER A 63 0.03 -9.65 9.28
N LEU A 64 -0.20 -8.34 9.13
CA LEU A 64 -1.23 -7.88 8.17
C LEU A 64 -0.82 -8.22 6.73
N LEU A 65 0.50 -8.30 6.45
CA LEU A 65 1.02 -8.78 5.16
C LEU A 65 0.64 -10.23 4.85
N ASP A 66 0.11 -11.01 5.81
CA ASP A 66 -0.45 -12.33 5.51
C ASP A 66 -1.59 -12.25 4.47
N ALA A 67 -2.26 -11.09 4.32
CA ALA A 67 -3.22 -10.85 3.23
C ALA A 67 -2.63 -11.09 1.83
N LEU A 68 -1.31 -10.89 1.65
CA LEU A 68 -0.60 -11.13 0.38
C LEU A 68 -0.46 -12.63 0.07
N ASN A 69 -0.71 -13.52 1.03
CA ASN A 69 -0.77 -14.96 0.78
C ASN A 69 -1.99 -15.36 -0.08
N SER A 70 -3.06 -14.56 -0.03
CA SER A 70 -4.26 -14.74 -0.86
C SER A 70 -4.02 -14.22 -2.30
N PRO A 71 -4.93 -14.54 -3.25
CA PRO A 71 -5.05 -13.85 -4.53
C PRO A 71 -5.18 -12.34 -4.34
N LEU A 72 -4.24 -11.55 -4.89
CA LEU A 72 -4.25 -10.09 -4.68
C LEU A 72 -5.52 -9.43 -5.27
N GLY A 73 -6.12 -10.02 -6.30
CA GLY A 73 -7.42 -9.57 -6.83
C GLY A 73 -8.61 -9.74 -5.86
N GLN A 74 -8.48 -10.51 -4.78
CA GLN A 74 -9.49 -10.55 -3.71
C GLN A 74 -9.41 -9.33 -2.79
N VAL A 75 -8.21 -8.76 -2.59
CA VAL A 75 -7.98 -7.58 -1.72
C VAL A 75 -8.88 -6.41 -2.13
N VAL A 76 -9.11 -6.23 -3.43
CA VAL A 76 -10.08 -5.25 -3.95
C VAL A 76 -11.52 -5.73 -3.80
N LYS A 77 -11.84 -6.95 -4.23
CA LYS A 77 -13.21 -7.47 -4.30
C LYS A 77 -13.92 -7.53 -2.96
N GLU A 78 -13.17 -7.83 -1.90
CA GLU A 78 -13.69 -7.98 -0.55
C GLU A 78 -13.64 -6.66 0.24
N GLY A 79 -13.17 -5.57 -0.39
CA GLY A 79 -13.27 -4.21 0.14
C GLY A 79 -12.55 -4.02 1.47
N LEU A 80 -11.40 -4.69 1.64
CA LEU A 80 -10.69 -4.79 2.92
C LEU A 80 -10.33 -3.40 3.49
N PRO A 81 -10.78 -3.03 4.69
CA PRO A 81 -10.46 -1.75 5.32
C PRO A 81 -9.19 -1.90 6.17
N PHE A 82 -8.00 -1.92 5.55
CA PHE A 82 -6.76 -2.19 6.27
C PHE A 82 -6.42 -1.12 7.31
N LEU A 83 -6.68 0.15 7.00
CA LEU A 83 -6.44 1.23 7.98
C LEU A 83 -7.32 1.04 9.24
N PRO A 84 -8.66 0.88 9.14
CA PRO A 84 -9.51 0.51 10.29
C PRO A 84 -9.09 -0.74 11.07
N ILE A 85 -8.44 -1.74 10.44
CA ILE A 85 -7.89 -2.90 11.17
C ILE A 85 -6.75 -2.45 12.10
N ALA A 86 -5.72 -1.77 11.56
CA ALA A 86 -4.59 -1.31 12.36
C ALA A 86 -4.99 -0.30 13.43
N THR A 87 -5.82 0.68 13.08
CA THR A 87 -6.27 1.74 14.00
C THR A 87 -7.18 1.17 15.09
N GLY A 88 -8.05 0.22 14.74
CA GLY A 88 -8.90 -0.52 15.67
C GLY A 88 -8.12 -1.39 16.66
N ILE A 89 -7.04 -2.05 16.21
CA ILE A 89 -6.12 -2.82 17.08
C ILE A 89 -5.41 -1.88 18.07
N ILE A 90 -4.81 -0.77 17.62
CA ILE A 90 -4.14 0.22 18.49
C ILE A 90 -5.11 0.76 19.54
N THR A 91 -6.27 1.20 19.09
CA THR A 91 -7.36 1.72 19.91
C THR A 91 -7.85 0.70 20.95
N TYR A 92 -7.98 -0.57 20.57
CA TYR A 92 -8.36 -1.65 21.48
C TYR A 92 -7.30 -1.87 22.57
N ILE A 93 -6.02 -1.87 22.22
CA ILE A 93 -4.93 -2.06 23.19
C ILE A 93 -4.98 -0.96 24.25
N ILE A 94 -4.98 0.30 23.82
CA ILE A 94 -5.02 1.48 24.70
C ILE A 94 -6.23 1.42 25.65
N LYS A 95 -7.42 1.08 25.13
CA LYS A 95 -8.66 0.96 25.91
C LYS A 95 -8.68 -0.24 26.87
N LYS A 96 -7.82 -1.24 26.68
CA LYS A 96 -7.72 -2.43 27.55
C LYS A 96 -6.60 -2.35 28.58
N THR A 97 -5.42 -1.84 28.22
CA THR A 97 -4.26 -1.76 29.10
C THR A 97 -4.16 -0.42 29.84
N GLY A 98 -4.83 0.63 29.34
CA GLY A 98 -4.55 2.02 29.74
C GLY A 98 -3.19 2.54 29.26
N HIS A 99 -2.49 1.78 28.42
CA HIS A 99 -1.12 2.03 27.98
C HIS A 99 -1.00 1.89 26.45
N GLU A 100 -0.52 2.95 25.82
CA GLU A 100 -0.14 2.98 24.41
C GLU A 100 1.04 2.02 24.12
N PRO A 101 1.02 1.22 23.03
CA PRO A 101 2.14 0.35 22.63
C PRO A 101 3.46 1.12 22.42
N THR A 102 4.56 0.41 22.12
CA THR A 102 5.80 1.10 21.72
C THR A 102 5.61 1.74 20.35
N LEU A 103 6.27 2.87 20.10
CA LEU A 103 6.18 3.54 18.80
C LEU A 103 6.62 2.63 17.66
N GLU A 104 7.64 1.81 17.88
CA GLU A 104 8.07 0.72 16.99
C GLU A 104 6.91 -0.21 16.59
N ASP A 105 6.16 -0.70 17.60
CA ASP A 105 5.06 -1.66 17.42
C ASP A 105 3.88 -0.99 16.68
N GLU A 106 3.57 0.27 17.00
CA GLU A 106 2.51 1.04 16.32
C GLU A 106 2.87 1.34 14.86
N VAL A 107 4.07 1.89 14.61
CA VAL A 107 4.52 2.27 13.26
C VAL A 107 4.62 1.04 12.36
N GLN A 108 5.12 -0.10 12.84
CA GLN A 108 5.11 -1.34 12.06
C GLN A 108 3.70 -1.78 11.67
N LEU A 109 2.72 -1.63 12.57
CA LEU A 109 1.33 -2.03 12.29
C LEU A 109 0.66 -1.08 11.29
N VAL A 110 0.76 0.24 11.48
CA VAL A 110 0.17 1.20 10.53
C VAL A 110 0.90 1.23 9.19
N ALA A 111 2.20 0.94 9.14
CA ALA A 111 2.95 0.84 7.89
C ALA A 111 2.49 -0.34 7.03
N GLN A 112 2.27 -1.52 7.62
CA GLN A 112 1.72 -2.66 6.88
C GLN A 112 0.32 -2.35 6.34
N ALA A 113 -0.55 -1.78 7.18
CA ALA A 113 -1.90 -1.39 6.76
C ALA A 113 -1.87 -0.36 5.63
N ALA A 114 -1.04 0.69 5.74
CA ALA A 114 -0.87 1.71 4.72
C ALA A 114 -0.34 1.14 3.38
N TYR A 115 0.56 0.17 3.44
CA TYR A 115 1.12 -0.47 2.25
C TYR A 115 0.07 -1.34 1.52
N LEU A 116 -0.72 -2.09 2.30
CA LEU A 116 -1.83 -2.89 1.77
C LEU A 116 -2.99 -2.03 1.25
N GLU A 117 -3.27 -0.90 1.89
CA GLU A 117 -4.24 0.10 1.43
C GLU A 117 -3.78 0.73 0.10
N SER A 118 -2.48 1.04 -0.02
CA SER A 118 -1.87 1.54 -1.26
C SER A 118 -1.99 0.53 -2.41
N LEU A 119 -1.69 -0.75 -2.14
CA LEU A 119 -1.92 -1.84 -3.09
C LEU A 119 -3.42 -1.95 -3.46
N ARG A 120 -4.32 -1.85 -2.48
CA ARG A 120 -5.77 -1.94 -2.70
C ARG A 120 -6.25 -0.83 -3.63
N GLN A 121 -5.85 0.42 -3.40
CA GLN A 121 -6.24 1.54 -4.25
C GLN A 121 -5.63 1.41 -5.66
N PHE A 122 -4.35 1.05 -5.77
CA PHE A 122 -3.71 0.81 -7.07
C PHE A 122 -4.46 -0.24 -7.91
N LEU A 123 -4.94 -1.32 -7.29
CA LEU A 123 -5.71 -2.36 -7.97
C LEU A 123 -7.18 -1.99 -8.24
N ILE A 124 -7.73 -0.97 -7.55
CA ILE A 124 -9.03 -0.34 -7.89
C ILE A 124 -8.88 0.51 -9.15
N ASP A 125 -7.82 1.30 -9.23
CA ASP A 125 -7.53 2.19 -10.35
C ASP A 125 -7.13 1.41 -11.63
N HIS A 126 -6.64 0.17 -11.46
CA HIS A 126 -6.18 -0.73 -12.51
C HIS A 126 -6.87 -2.12 -12.49
N PRO A 127 -8.17 -2.20 -12.81
CA PRO A 127 -8.91 -3.47 -12.79
C PRO A 127 -8.34 -4.53 -13.74
N GLU A 128 -7.73 -4.13 -14.86
CA GLU A 128 -7.07 -5.01 -15.83
C GLU A 128 -5.85 -5.76 -15.26
N ILE A 129 -5.25 -5.25 -14.19
CA ILE A 129 -4.22 -5.91 -13.41
C ILE A 129 -4.90 -6.83 -12.39
N SER A 130 -5.85 -6.31 -11.61
CA SER A 130 -6.58 -7.05 -10.57
C SER A 130 -7.20 -8.36 -11.08
N GLU A 131 -7.70 -8.38 -12.32
CA GLU A 131 -8.23 -9.59 -12.96
C GLU A 131 -7.17 -10.67 -13.27
N LYS A 132 -5.89 -10.34 -13.35
CA LYS A 132 -4.80 -11.30 -13.58
C LYS A 132 -4.28 -11.91 -12.28
N LEU A 133 -4.32 -11.15 -11.18
CA LEU A 133 -3.79 -11.54 -9.86
C LEU A 133 -4.71 -12.52 -9.09
N LYS A 134 -4.98 -13.69 -9.70
CA LYS A 134 -5.92 -14.71 -9.19
C LYS A 134 -5.27 -15.87 -8.43
N THR A 135 -3.93 -15.90 -8.29
CA THR A 135 -3.18 -16.99 -7.66
C THR A 135 -2.83 -16.69 -6.21
N GLU A 136 -2.93 -17.70 -5.33
CA GLU A 136 -2.34 -17.69 -3.99
C GLU A 136 -0.80 -17.57 -4.05
N ALA A 137 -0.16 -17.17 -2.96
CA ALA A 137 1.30 -17.13 -2.85
C ALA A 137 1.92 -18.53 -2.90
N SER A 138 3.08 -18.68 -3.54
CA SER A 138 3.84 -19.93 -3.41
C SER A 138 4.38 -20.10 -1.99
N GLU A 139 4.77 -21.33 -1.62
CA GLU A 139 5.45 -21.56 -0.34
C GLU A 139 6.70 -20.70 -0.13
N ALA A 140 7.39 -20.29 -1.20
CA ALA A 140 8.59 -19.47 -1.09
C ALA A 140 8.23 -18.05 -0.59
N VAL A 141 7.21 -17.44 -1.19
CA VAL A 141 6.77 -16.10 -0.77
C VAL A 141 6.00 -16.14 0.55
N GLN A 142 5.24 -17.21 0.83
CA GLN A 142 4.67 -17.43 2.17
C GLN A 142 5.78 -17.48 3.26
N LYS A 143 6.95 -18.06 2.95
CA LYS A 143 8.11 -18.07 3.86
C LYS A 143 8.76 -16.69 3.98
N GLN A 144 8.85 -15.90 2.90
CA GLN A 144 9.29 -14.49 2.97
C GLN A 144 8.33 -13.66 3.83
N ILE A 145 7.02 -13.79 3.64
CA ILE A 145 6.00 -13.07 4.42
C ILE A 145 6.13 -13.39 5.93
N LYS A 146 6.28 -14.65 6.32
CA LYS A 146 6.51 -15.01 7.74
C LYS A 146 7.78 -14.44 8.37
N LYS A 147 8.73 -14.03 7.54
CA LYS A 147 10.10 -13.63 7.90
C LYS A 147 10.42 -12.20 7.48
N TRP A 148 9.41 -11.40 7.08
CA TRP A 148 9.59 -10.04 6.57
C TRP A 148 10.38 -9.16 7.54
N ASP A 149 10.27 -9.53 8.81
CA ASP A 149 10.71 -8.86 10.01
C ASP A 149 12.00 -9.42 10.61
N GLU A 150 12.56 -10.47 10.01
CA GLU A 150 13.91 -10.92 10.30
C GLU A 150 14.91 -9.89 9.74
N GLU A 151 16.05 -9.75 10.40
CA GLU A 151 17.17 -8.85 10.00
C GLU A 151 16.88 -7.33 10.09
N ILE A 152 15.61 -6.88 10.14
CA ILE A 152 15.28 -5.48 10.41
C ILE A 152 15.53 -5.15 11.90
N ASP A 153 16.64 -4.47 12.18
CA ASP A 153 16.77 -3.61 13.37
C ASP A 153 15.81 -2.43 13.23
N PHE A 154 14.57 -2.58 13.70
CA PHE A 154 13.60 -1.49 13.74
C PHE A 154 13.53 -0.94 15.16
N ASN A 155 13.82 0.35 15.31
CA ASN A 155 13.87 1.02 16.61
C ASN A 155 13.15 2.37 16.57
N ASP A 156 12.89 2.95 17.73
CA ASP A 156 12.20 4.23 17.95
C ASP A 156 12.68 5.39 17.04
N ARG A 157 13.95 5.40 16.62
CA ARG A 157 14.46 6.38 15.65
C ARG A 157 13.98 6.05 14.24
N LYS A 158 14.21 4.82 13.78
CA LYS A 158 13.73 4.36 12.46
C LYS A 158 12.21 4.45 12.34
N ALA A 159 11.46 4.25 13.43
CA ALA A 159 10.03 4.47 13.48
C ALA A 159 9.65 5.96 13.21
N LYS A 160 10.37 6.91 13.81
CA LYS A 160 10.22 8.35 13.53
C LYS A 160 10.60 8.73 12.10
N ASP A 161 11.64 8.09 11.56
CA ASP A 161 12.13 8.32 10.20
C ASP A 161 11.24 7.62 9.13
N THR A 162 10.38 6.66 9.52
CA THR A 162 9.37 5.99 8.68
C THR A 162 8.05 6.76 8.64
N LEU A 163 7.69 7.40 9.75
CA LEU A 163 6.93 8.64 9.69
C LEU A 163 7.84 9.72 9.05
N ILE A 164 7.33 10.88 8.65
CA ILE A 164 8.09 11.87 7.85
C ILE A 164 8.40 11.38 6.42
N CYS A 165 9.00 10.19 6.20
CA CYS A 165 9.15 9.58 4.87
C CYS A 165 9.14 8.05 4.90
N PHE A 166 8.04 7.41 4.46
CA PHE A 166 7.99 5.94 4.37
C PHE A 166 8.95 5.37 3.32
N TYR A 167 9.20 6.12 2.23
CA TYR A 167 10.00 5.64 1.12
C TYR A 167 11.49 5.44 1.48
N ASP A 168 11.99 6.17 2.48
CA ASP A 168 13.36 6.03 2.98
C ASP A 168 13.44 5.06 4.20
N SER A 169 12.35 4.36 4.53
CA SER A 169 12.28 3.47 5.69
C SER A 169 12.92 2.11 5.43
N PRO A 170 13.50 1.43 6.44
CA PRO A 170 13.98 0.05 6.31
C PRO A 170 12.83 -0.98 6.18
N LEU A 171 11.56 -0.55 6.21
CA LEU A 171 10.42 -1.42 5.94
C LEU A 171 10.18 -1.60 4.44
N ILE A 172 10.50 -0.58 3.63
CA ILE A 172 10.24 -0.61 2.18
C ILE A 172 10.94 -1.78 1.50
N GLU A 173 12.23 -2.02 1.81
CA GLU A 173 13.03 -3.07 1.18
C GLU A 173 12.37 -4.45 1.26
N LYS A 174 11.81 -4.78 2.44
CA LYS A 174 11.16 -6.08 2.69
C LYS A 174 9.73 -6.14 2.16
N PHE A 175 8.98 -5.03 2.22
CA PHE A 175 7.62 -5.00 1.67
C PHE A 175 7.65 -5.07 0.14
N ASP A 176 8.62 -4.39 -0.48
CA ASP A 176 8.84 -4.36 -1.93
C ASP A 176 9.36 -5.70 -2.45
N GLU A 177 10.31 -6.35 -1.76
CA GLU A 177 10.77 -7.71 -2.07
C GLU A 177 9.59 -8.69 -2.15
N ILE A 178 8.72 -8.67 -1.12
CA ILE A 178 7.53 -9.52 -1.04
C ILE A 178 6.54 -9.21 -2.16
N LEU A 179 6.19 -7.93 -2.36
CA LEU A 179 5.17 -7.55 -3.35
C LEU A 179 5.65 -7.82 -4.77
N PHE A 180 6.90 -7.49 -5.10
CA PHE A 180 7.52 -7.79 -6.38
C PHE A 180 7.48 -9.30 -6.69
N ALA A 181 7.84 -10.13 -5.71
CA ALA A 181 7.75 -11.58 -5.85
C ALA A 181 6.31 -12.05 -6.12
N ARG A 182 5.30 -11.53 -5.40
CA ARG A 182 3.88 -11.84 -5.63
C ARG A 182 3.36 -11.40 -6.99
N LEU A 183 3.77 -10.23 -7.48
CA LEU A 183 3.40 -9.73 -8.80
C LEU A 183 3.99 -10.61 -9.90
N LYS A 184 5.26 -11.00 -9.80
CA LYS A 184 5.90 -11.95 -10.74
C LYS A 184 5.27 -13.35 -10.70
N GLU A 185 4.96 -13.89 -9.52
CA GLU A 185 4.21 -15.16 -9.38
C GLU A 185 2.82 -15.12 -10.02
N SER A 186 2.22 -13.94 -10.09
CA SER A 186 0.92 -13.71 -10.73
C SER A 186 1.02 -13.50 -12.25
N GLY A 187 2.21 -13.67 -12.83
CA GLY A 187 2.43 -13.62 -14.28
C GLY A 187 2.63 -12.23 -14.88
N LEU A 188 2.95 -11.22 -14.07
CA LEU A 188 3.42 -9.93 -14.58
C LEU A 188 4.87 -10.06 -15.03
N ASP A 189 5.25 -9.30 -16.06
CA ASP A 189 6.65 -9.15 -16.44
C ASP A 189 7.45 -8.38 -15.37
N GLU A 190 8.76 -8.55 -15.42
CA GLU A 190 9.69 -8.06 -14.39
C GLU A 190 9.67 -6.53 -14.26
N ASN A 191 9.78 -5.80 -15.37
CA ASN A 191 9.77 -4.34 -15.38
C ASN A 191 8.41 -3.78 -14.92
N MET A 192 7.30 -4.43 -15.30
CA MET A 192 5.96 -4.06 -14.85
C MET A 192 5.78 -4.31 -13.35
N ALA A 193 6.24 -5.45 -12.83
CA ALA A 193 6.21 -5.74 -11.40
C ALA A 193 7.04 -4.73 -10.58
N GLU A 194 8.25 -4.38 -11.04
CA GLU A 194 9.12 -3.39 -10.41
C GLU A 194 8.48 -1.99 -10.38
N ASN A 195 8.02 -1.50 -11.55
CA ASN A 195 7.35 -0.20 -11.65
C ASN A 195 6.04 -0.11 -10.84
N PHE A 196 5.33 -1.23 -10.64
CA PHE A 196 4.10 -1.26 -9.82
C PHE A 196 4.42 -1.27 -8.33
N THR A 197 5.39 -2.07 -7.91
CA THR A 197 5.91 -2.04 -6.53
C THR A 197 6.35 -0.62 -6.17
N GLU A 198 7.23 0.01 -6.95
CA GLU A 198 7.73 1.37 -6.69
C GLU A 198 6.57 2.39 -6.51
N ARG A 199 5.55 2.34 -7.38
CA ARG A 199 4.36 3.21 -7.30
C ARG A 199 3.58 3.01 -6.00
N ILE A 200 3.39 1.77 -5.59
CA ILE A 200 2.66 1.41 -4.37
C ILE A 200 3.44 1.91 -3.14
N SER A 201 4.76 1.74 -3.12
CA SER A 201 5.62 2.14 -2.01
C SER A 201 5.73 3.66 -1.87
N ARG A 202 5.83 4.39 -2.99
CA ARG A 202 5.73 5.86 -3.01
C ARG A 202 4.38 6.37 -2.51
N SER A 203 3.30 5.67 -2.82
CA SER A 203 1.92 6.07 -2.45
C SER A 203 1.57 5.72 -0.99
N THR A 204 2.24 4.72 -0.41
CA THR A 204 2.04 4.24 0.98
C THR A 204 2.12 5.35 2.03
N HIS A 205 2.99 6.35 1.84
CA HIS A 205 3.18 7.43 2.81
C HIS A 205 1.91 8.28 3.04
N ARG A 206 1.01 8.37 2.05
CA ARG A 206 -0.29 9.01 2.17
C ARG A 206 -1.18 8.27 3.19
N TYR A 207 -1.39 6.98 2.96
CA TYR A 207 -2.25 6.14 3.81
C TYR A 207 -1.70 5.99 5.23
N LEU A 208 -0.37 6.11 5.39
CA LEU A 208 0.28 6.17 6.70
C LEU A 208 -0.17 7.42 7.49
N LYS A 209 -0.29 8.58 6.83
CA LYS A 209 -0.84 9.81 7.46
C LYS A 209 -2.33 9.67 7.79
N GLU A 210 -3.10 9.03 6.91
CA GLU A 210 -4.53 8.75 7.15
C GLU A 210 -4.72 7.83 8.38
N ALA A 211 -3.91 6.77 8.54
CA ALA A 211 -3.93 5.91 9.72
C ALA A 211 -3.56 6.64 11.02
N VAL A 212 -2.53 7.50 10.98
CA VAL A 212 -2.09 8.29 12.16
C VAL A 212 -3.16 9.32 12.56
N LEU A 213 -3.83 9.94 11.58
CA LEU A 213 -4.95 10.86 11.82
C LEU A 213 -6.09 10.19 12.61
N GLU A 214 -6.47 8.98 12.22
CA GLU A 214 -7.61 8.24 12.81
C GLU A 214 -7.41 7.94 14.31
N VAL A 215 -6.18 7.62 14.74
CA VAL A 215 -5.88 7.29 16.15
C VAL A 215 -5.32 8.47 16.96
N LYS A 216 -5.20 9.67 16.40
CA LYS A 216 -4.40 10.77 16.99
C LYS A 216 -4.70 11.13 18.45
N ASP A 217 -5.96 10.96 18.87
CA ASP A 217 -6.44 11.35 20.20
C ASP A 217 -6.19 10.23 21.24
N ASP A 218 -6.17 8.97 20.78
CA ASP A 218 -5.88 7.77 21.58
C ASP A 218 -4.37 7.46 21.60
N ALA A 219 -3.67 7.50 20.45
CA ALA A 219 -2.24 7.18 20.26
C ALA A 219 -1.36 8.44 20.05
N LYS A 220 -0.91 9.02 21.17
CA LYS A 220 -0.21 10.31 21.22
C LYS A 220 1.27 10.26 20.83
N LYS A 221 1.97 9.15 21.01
CA LYS A 221 3.35 8.94 20.51
C LYS A 221 3.34 8.93 18.99
N LEU A 222 2.40 8.17 18.40
CA LEU A 222 2.27 8.05 16.95
C LEU A 222 1.94 9.41 16.29
N ALA A 223 0.93 10.12 16.82
CA ALA A 223 0.55 11.44 16.28
C ALA A 223 1.53 12.57 16.61
N GLY A 224 2.23 12.50 17.75
CA GLY A 224 3.13 13.55 18.22
C GLY A 224 4.34 13.83 17.31
N ILE A 225 4.66 12.92 16.38
CA ILE A 225 5.82 13.03 15.48
C ILE A 225 5.53 13.92 14.26
N TYR A 226 4.30 13.94 13.75
CA TYR A 226 3.93 14.76 12.59
C TYR A 226 3.52 16.21 12.95
N GLY A 227 3.31 16.52 14.23
CA GLY A 227 2.90 17.86 14.68
C GLY A 227 1.56 18.29 14.08
N GLY A 228 1.56 19.39 13.32
CA GLY A 228 0.38 19.88 12.58
C GLY A 228 0.52 19.85 11.05
N GLY A 229 1.68 19.50 10.49
CA GLY A 229 1.93 19.57 9.05
C GLY A 229 1.15 18.54 8.23
N TRP A 230 0.84 17.39 8.83
CA TRP A 230 0.11 16.30 8.19
C TRP A 230 -1.30 16.69 7.72
N GLN A 231 -1.97 17.64 8.38
CA GLN A 231 -3.28 18.15 7.91
C GLN A 231 -3.12 18.88 6.57
N GLN A 232 -2.09 19.72 6.45
CA GLN A 232 -1.78 20.45 5.22
C GLN A 232 -1.38 19.48 4.10
N ASP A 233 -0.60 18.44 4.41
CA ASP A 233 -0.23 17.41 3.43
C ASP A 233 -1.47 16.65 2.90
N LEU A 234 -2.42 16.27 3.77
CA LEU A 234 -3.66 15.61 3.37
C LEU A 234 -4.58 16.55 2.58
N GLU A 235 -4.65 17.84 2.93
CA GLU A 235 -5.35 18.86 2.14
C GLU A 235 -4.73 19.01 0.74
N VAL A 236 -3.40 18.98 0.62
CA VAL A 236 -2.68 19.01 -0.66
C VAL A 236 -2.98 17.76 -1.49
N TYR A 237 -2.90 16.56 -0.91
CA TYR A 237 -3.26 15.32 -1.63
C TYR A 237 -4.72 15.35 -2.10
N SER A 238 -5.67 15.72 -1.23
CA SER A 238 -7.08 15.83 -1.58
C SER A 238 -7.34 16.87 -2.68
N SER A 239 -6.63 18.00 -2.66
CA SER A 239 -6.69 19.03 -3.72
C SER A 239 -6.15 18.51 -5.05
N ILE A 240 -5.07 17.73 -5.03
CA ILE A 240 -4.50 17.08 -6.24
C ILE A 240 -5.46 16.03 -6.80
N ASP A 241 -5.99 15.14 -5.96
CA ASP A 241 -6.99 14.12 -6.38
C ASP A 241 -8.21 14.78 -7.02
N LYS A 242 -8.75 15.81 -6.36
CA LYS A 242 -9.90 16.56 -6.86
C LYS A 242 -9.60 17.22 -8.20
N TYR A 243 -8.42 17.80 -8.39
CA TYR A 243 -8.01 18.37 -9.67
C TYR A 243 -7.85 17.29 -10.75
N LEU A 244 -7.25 16.14 -10.42
CA LEU A 244 -7.12 15.01 -11.33
C LEU A 244 -8.50 14.47 -11.76
N GLU A 245 -9.45 14.32 -10.84
CA GLU A 245 -10.80 13.81 -11.14
C GLU A 245 -11.67 14.85 -11.86
N GLU A 246 -11.76 16.08 -11.33
CA GLU A 246 -12.67 17.11 -11.83
C GLU A 246 -12.16 17.81 -13.09
N ALA A 247 -10.86 18.13 -13.15
CA ALA A 247 -10.30 18.97 -14.21
C ALA A 247 -9.52 18.19 -15.28
N ILE A 248 -9.03 16.98 -14.99
CA ILE A 248 -8.28 16.16 -15.99
C ILE A 248 -9.11 14.98 -16.48
N ALA A 249 -9.55 14.06 -15.62
CA ALA A 249 -10.19 12.80 -16.01
C ALA A 249 -11.53 13.00 -16.75
N LYS A 250 -12.24 14.11 -16.48
CA LYS A 250 -13.49 14.47 -17.16
C LYS A 250 -13.27 15.11 -18.55
N LYS A 251 -12.14 15.79 -18.79
CA LYS A 251 -11.90 16.57 -20.02
C LYS A 251 -11.99 15.76 -21.32
N PRO A 252 -11.38 14.56 -21.46
CA PRO A 252 -11.49 13.78 -22.69
C PRO A 252 -12.93 13.45 -23.08
N LYS A 253 -13.82 13.27 -22.08
CA LYS A 253 -15.23 12.89 -22.24
C LYS A 253 -16.18 14.09 -22.36
N GLU A 254 -15.69 15.31 -22.14
CA GLU A 254 -16.48 16.53 -22.26
C GLU A 254 -16.79 16.80 -23.75
N LYS A 255 -18.04 17.20 -24.02
CA LYS A 255 -18.51 17.50 -25.38
C LYS A 255 -17.84 18.75 -25.92
N VAL A 256 -17.56 18.75 -27.22
CA VAL A 256 -17.04 19.92 -27.93
C VAL A 256 -18.21 20.79 -28.35
N PHE A 257 -18.44 21.87 -27.61
CA PHE A 257 -19.67 22.68 -27.72
C PHE A 257 -20.93 21.79 -27.52
N ASP A 258 -22.00 22.04 -28.26
CA ASP A 258 -23.25 21.26 -28.19
C ASP A 258 -23.24 19.98 -29.05
N GLU A 259 -22.11 19.62 -29.65
CA GLU A 259 -21.99 18.51 -30.60
C GLU A 259 -22.12 17.13 -29.94
N ASN A 260 -22.29 16.08 -30.76
CA ASN A 260 -22.39 14.69 -30.30
C ASN A 260 -21.05 13.95 -30.20
N PHE A 261 -19.93 14.69 -30.25
CA PHE A 261 -18.59 14.17 -30.08
C PHE A 261 -17.84 14.90 -28.95
N SER A 262 -16.86 14.21 -28.36
CA SER A 262 -16.06 14.66 -27.22
C SER A 262 -14.69 15.18 -27.65
N PHE A 263 -13.95 15.81 -26.73
CA PHE A 263 -12.56 16.22 -26.98
C PHE A 263 -11.65 15.04 -27.39
N GLN A 264 -11.92 13.84 -26.87
CA GLN A 264 -11.18 12.63 -27.26
C GLN A 264 -11.46 12.22 -28.71
N ASP A 265 -12.68 12.40 -29.21
CA ASP A 265 -13.08 12.01 -30.58
C ASP A 265 -12.46 12.92 -31.66
N ILE A 266 -12.14 14.17 -31.31
CA ILE A 266 -11.43 15.12 -32.19
C ILE A 266 -9.93 15.23 -31.90
N TYR A 267 -9.40 14.43 -30.97
CA TYR A 267 -7.98 14.47 -30.66
C TYR A 267 -7.18 13.94 -31.86
N VAL A 268 -6.32 14.79 -32.43
CA VAL A 268 -5.40 14.42 -33.51
C VAL A 268 -4.01 14.21 -32.89
N PRO A 269 -3.51 12.96 -32.80
CA PRO A 269 -2.21 12.68 -32.20
C PRO A 269 -1.09 13.42 -32.94
N LEU A 270 -0.33 14.22 -32.21
CA LEU A 270 0.76 15.01 -32.79
C LEU A 270 1.89 14.10 -33.27
N LYS A 271 2.30 14.27 -34.53
CA LYS A 271 3.46 13.60 -35.10
C LYS A 271 4.69 14.50 -35.01
N VAL A 272 5.75 14.00 -34.41
CA VAL A 272 7.04 14.69 -34.22
C VAL A 272 8.17 13.99 -34.95
N LYS A 273 9.17 14.75 -35.41
CA LYS A 273 10.46 14.24 -35.89
C LYS A 273 11.53 14.48 -34.83
N SER A 274 12.53 13.61 -34.79
CA SER A 274 13.71 13.77 -33.93
C SER A 274 14.54 14.99 -34.35
N VAL A 275 15.16 15.68 -33.39
CA VAL A 275 16.16 16.73 -33.65
C VAL A 275 17.59 16.17 -33.61
N ASP A 276 18.55 16.97 -34.07
CA ASP A 276 19.99 16.72 -33.96
C ASP A 276 20.61 17.36 -32.69
N SER A 277 21.93 17.29 -32.57
CA SER A 277 22.68 17.86 -31.44
C SER A 277 22.66 19.39 -31.38
N HIS A 278 22.22 20.07 -32.44
CA HIS A 278 22.10 21.52 -32.54
C HIS A 278 20.64 21.99 -32.35
N GLY A 279 19.69 21.05 -32.21
CA GLY A 279 18.26 21.33 -32.09
C GLY A 279 17.51 21.38 -33.42
N GLU A 280 18.19 21.13 -34.54
CA GLU A 280 17.60 21.18 -35.88
C GLU A 280 16.84 19.88 -36.21
N VAL A 281 15.74 19.99 -36.96
CA VAL A 281 14.89 18.84 -37.30
C VAL A 281 15.62 17.91 -38.28
N LYS A 282 15.74 16.62 -37.93
CA LYS A 282 16.27 15.61 -38.84
C LYS A 282 15.22 15.29 -39.90
N GLU A 283 15.32 15.91 -41.07
CA GLU A 283 14.29 15.75 -42.11
C GLU A 283 14.09 14.30 -42.59
N THR A 284 15.13 13.46 -42.51
CA THR A 284 15.07 12.03 -42.83
C THR A 284 14.46 11.16 -41.72
N ALA A 285 14.17 11.72 -40.54
CA ALA A 285 13.53 10.98 -39.45
C ALA A 285 12.05 10.67 -39.77
N ILE A 286 11.65 9.44 -39.49
CA ILE A 286 10.26 8.99 -39.60
C ILE A 286 9.42 9.72 -38.53
N PRO A 287 8.31 10.39 -38.88
CA PRO A 287 7.45 11.04 -37.90
C PRO A 287 6.78 10.04 -36.95
N GLN A 288 7.05 10.16 -35.66
CA GLN A 288 6.52 9.31 -34.58
C GLN A 288 5.37 10.03 -33.87
N ASN A 289 4.42 9.28 -33.31
CA ASN A 289 3.39 9.84 -32.43
C ASN A 289 4.07 10.29 -31.12
N ILE A 290 3.91 11.57 -30.75
CA ILE A 290 4.58 12.13 -29.56
C ILE A 290 4.18 11.41 -28.27
N GLU A 291 2.94 10.92 -28.16
CA GLU A 291 2.49 10.20 -26.98
C GLU A 291 3.10 8.80 -26.89
N GLU A 292 3.16 8.07 -28.00
CA GLU A 292 3.77 6.74 -28.05
C GLU A 292 5.27 6.86 -27.76
N TRP A 293 5.93 7.86 -28.33
CA TRP A 293 7.33 8.19 -28.07
C TRP A 293 7.56 8.57 -26.58
N ALA A 294 6.73 9.45 -26.02
CA ALA A 294 6.85 9.85 -24.61
C ALA A 294 6.58 8.68 -23.66
N LYS A 295 5.55 7.87 -23.94
CA LYS A 295 5.25 6.63 -23.19
C LYS A 295 6.43 5.66 -23.26
N ALA A 296 7.00 5.43 -24.45
CA ALA A 296 8.16 4.57 -24.61
C ALA A 296 9.38 5.05 -23.79
N ILE A 297 9.67 6.35 -23.78
CA ILE A 297 10.80 6.91 -22.99
C ILE A 297 10.54 6.86 -21.48
N LEU A 298 9.31 7.17 -21.04
CA LEU A 298 8.95 7.20 -19.61
C LEU A 298 8.83 5.80 -18.99
N LEU A 299 8.68 4.76 -19.82
CA LEU A 299 8.55 3.35 -19.44
C LEU A 299 9.82 2.52 -19.76
N ASP A 300 10.86 3.12 -20.36
CA ASP A 300 12.17 2.52 -20.55
C ASP A 300 13.13 3.09 -19.50
N ASP A 301 13.47 2.30 -18.48
CA ASP A 301 14.27 2.76 -17.34
C ASP A 301 15.69 3.25 -17.74
N THR A 302 16.22 2.76 -18.86
CA THR A 302 17.47 3.26 -19.47
C THR A 302 17.31 4.71 -19.93
N LEU A 303 16.20 5.04 -20.57
CA LEU A 303 15.91 6.37 -21.13
C LEU A 303 15.33 7.34 -20.08
N LYS A 304 14.60 6.83 -19.09
CA LYS A 304 14.07 7.54 -17.92
C LYS A 304 15.19 8.28 -17.15
N SER A 305 16.36 7.64 -17.02
CA SER A 305 17.57 8.22 -16.41
C SER A 305 18.09 9.47 -17.14
N ILE A 306 17.86 9.59 -18.45
CA ILE A 306 18.34 10.70 -19.29
C ILE A 306 17.43 11.94 -19.13
N LEU A 307 16.16 11.76 -18.78
CA LEU A 307 15.22 12.86 -18.53
C LEU A 307 15.38 13.50 -17.15
N LEU A 308 15.78 12.73 -16.13
CA LEU A 308 15.89 13.20 -14.75
C LEU A 308 17.22 13.91 -14.41
N TYR A 309 18.17 13.95 -15.35
CA TYR A 309 19.50 14.55 -15.18
C TYR A 309 19.75 15.75 -16.14
N ARG A 310 18.74 16.59 -16.36
CA ARG A 310 18.86 17.89 -17.06
C ARG A 310 18.25 19.02 -16.23
#